data_AF-A0A9E9CA88-F1
#
_entry.id   AF-A0A9E9CA88-F1
#
_cell.length_a   1.000
_cell.length_b   1.000
_cell.length_c   1.000
_cell.angle_alpha   90.00
_cell.angle_beta   90.00
_cell.angle_gamma   90.00
#
_symmetry.space_group_name_H-M   'P 1'
#
loop_
_entity.id
_entity.type
_entity.pdbx_description
1 polymer ?
#
loop_
_entity_poly.entity_id
_entity_poly.type
_entity_poly.pdbx_seq_one_letter_code
_entity_poly.pdbx_strand_id
1 'polypeptide(L)'
;MPLSNIVSPAFKSILVNRLQKILHDYKKPTSSRSTLEFADQSNVSLQAEEGNDIPLIRMQQTDQICYRSAIALKLAASPEAAICIATQLVDDLIQSTQADSRDIPVPLLHDIWHNAVIQSTTSGWIHFQFSDQELAAWLQMLSEWLLLCKHPGISQQPDQLDALEALSDGKQPLTQNYELRHSTSSFEVLYTHARCCGLLRLGESTNLLHLDSDPAQTAVWRIAEPDFIPWYVDRQFRCHHPAERRLISQMVNILDELFVTPSPSAARIWRMAQCLSQDFQTFYAHCSIFATAKSDRSLAQVRLGLVLLTQALLRWLLEDWLCLRAPIEL
;
A
#
# COMPACT_ATOMS: atom_id res chain seq x y z
N MET A 1 4.79 -13.20 19.29
CA MET A 1 5.84 -12.56 18.46
C MET A 1 5.82 -11.07 18.72
N PRO A 2 6.97 -10.39 18.90
CA PRO A 2 6.98 -8.94 19.09
C PRO A 2 6.60 -8.23 17.79
N LEU A 3 5.65 -7.30 17.87
CA LEU A 3 5.07 -6.49 16.78
C LEU A 3 6.06 -5.48 16.15
N SER A 4 7.35 -5.55 16.47
CA SER A 4 8.35 -4.54 16.10
C SER A 4 8.91 -4.65 14.68
N ASN A 5 8.58 -5.72 13.95
CA ASN A 5 9.09 -5.97 12.59
C ASN A 5 7.98 -6.00 11.53
N ILE A 6 6.86 -5.32 11.78
CA ILE A 6 5.83 -5.19 10.75
C ILE A 6 6.34 -4.20 9.70
N VAL A 7 6.83 -4.76 8.59
CA VAL A 7 7.21 -4.00 7.40
C VAL A 7 5.97 -3.29 6.86
N SER A 8 6.10 -2.01 6.53
CA SER A 8 5.03 -1.20 5.95
C SER A 8 4.50 -1.86 4.66
N PRO A 9 3.18 -1.99 4.47
CA PRO A 9 2.59 -2.52 3.25
C PRO A 9 2.62 -1.50 2.09
N ALA A 10 3.06 -0.26 2.33
CA ALA A 10 3.13 0.77 1.32
C ALA A 10 4.31 0.50 0.37
N PHE A 11 4.01 0.38 -0.93
CA PHE A 11 5.02 0.19 -1.98
C PHE A 11 6.10 1.26 -1.92
N LYS A 12 5.73 2.52 -1.67
CA LYS A 12 6.67 3.63 -1.54
C LYS A 12 7.63 3.42 -0.35
N SER A 13 7.15 2.98 0.81
CA SER A 13 8.02 2.70 1.96
C SER A 13 8.96 1.53 1.68
N ILE A 14 8.48 0.46 1.04
CA ILE A 14 9.32 -0.69 0.69
C ILE A 14 10.42 -0.25 -0.29
N LEU A 15 10.08 0.56 -1.30
CA LEU A 15 11.00 1.10 -2.31
C LEU A 15 12.10 1.94 -1.65
N VAL A 16 11.70 2.86 -0.77
CA VAL A 16 12.62 3.74 -0.06
C VAL A 16 13.57 2.94 0.83
N ASN A 17 13.06 2.01 1.63
CA ASN A 17 13.88 1.19 2.52
C ASN A 17 14.93 0.38 1.74
N ARG A 18 14.56 -0.16 0.58
CA ARG A 18 15.48 -0.91 -0.29
C ARG A 18 16.55 -0.02 -0.91
N LEU A 19 16.15 1.13 -1.46
CA LEU A 19 17.12 2.10 -1.99
C LEU A 19 18.06 2.60 -0.88
N GLN A 20 17.56 2.84 0.33
CA GLN A 20 18.39 3.21 1.48
C GLN A 20 19.40 2.10 1.85
N LYS A 21 18.99 0.82 1.85
CA LYS A 21 19.89 -0.32 2.11
C LYS A 21 21.07 -0.32 1.13
N ILE A 22 20.79 -0.20 -0.17
CA ILE A 22 21.82 -0.18 -1.20
C ILE A 22 22.71 1.06 -1.06
N LEU A 23 22.13 2.25 -0.91
CA LEU A 23 22.89 3.49 -0.76
C LEU A 23 23.77 3.49 0.49
N HIS A 24 23.35 2.81 1.56
CA HIS A 24 24.17 2.64 2.76
C HIS A 24 25.42 1.80 2.46
N ASP A 25 25.28 0.74 1.67
CA ASP A 25 26.42 -0.08 1.24
C ASP A 25 27.35 0.68 0.28
N TYR A 26 26.84 1.63 -0.50
CA TYR A 26 27.67 2.56 -1.30
C TYR A 26 28.51 3.52 -0.45
N LYS A 27 28.01 3.93 0.72
CA LYS A 27 28.69 4.88 1.61
C LYS A 27 29.78 4.22 2.47
N LYS A 28 29.80 2.89 2.59
CA LYS A 28 30.85 2.19 3.34
C LYS A 28 32.17 2.23 2.55
N PRO A 29 33.25 2.84 3.08
CA PRO A 29 34.57 2.68 2.49
C PRO A 29 35.00 1.23 2.69
N THR A 30 34.92 0.40 1.65
CA THR A 30 35.30 -1.01 1.76
C THR A 30 36.25 -1.41 0.64
N SER A 31 37.45 -1.80 1.08
CA SER A 31 38.68 -2.15 0.36
C SER A 31 38.60 -3.40 -0.52
N SER A 32 37.42 -3.76 -1.02
CA SER A 32 37.19 -5.04 -1.70
C SER A 32 35.98 -4.98 -2.66
N ARG A 33 35.89 -3.94 -3.49
CA ARG A 33 35.20 -4.06 -4.78
C ARG A 33 36.27 -4.29 -5.84
N SER A 34 36.18 -5.43 -6.51
CA SER A 34 37.05 -5.83 -7.62
C SER A 34 37.15 -4.70 -8.63
N THR A 35 38.39 -4.30 -8.88
CA THR A 35 38.86 -3.32 -9.84
C THR A 35 38.13 -3.46 -11.18
N LEU A 36 37.21 -2.54 -11.46
CA LEU A 36 36.91 -2.16 -12.83
C LEU A 36 37.86 -1.02 -13.15
N GLU A 37 38.96 -1.37 -13.82
CA GLU A 37 39.79 -0.41 -14.54
C GLU A 37 38.94 0.22 -15.64
N PHE A 38 38.28 1.33 -15.33
CA PHE A 38 38.00 2.33 -16.34
C PHE A 38 39.11 3.36 -16.28
N ALA A 39 39.95 3.32 -17.32
CA ALA A 39 40.92 4.34 -17.60
C ALA A 39 40.24 5.72 -17.71
N ASP A 40 40.89 6.68 -17.08
CA ASP A 40 40.68 8.13 -17.13
C ASP A 40 39.41 8.73 -16.50
N GLN A 41 39.61 9.08 -15.21
CA GLN A 41 39.43 10.43 -14.66
C GLN A 41 38.03 11.06 -14.78
N SER A 42 37.20 10.76 -13.78
CA SER A 42 36.88 11.81 -12.81
C SER A 42 36.42 11.17 -11.50
N ASN A 43 37.03 11.57 -10.40
CA ASN A 43 36.55 11.29 -9.05
C ASN A 43 35.07 11.73 -8.98
N VAL A 44 34.15 10.78 -8.96
CA VAL A 44 32.75 11.04 -8.63
C VAL A 44 32.70 11.31 -7.13
N SER A 45 33.01 12.56 -6.77
CA SER A 45 32.80 13.07 -5.42
C SER A 45 31.31 13.03 -5.13
N LEU A 46 30.87 12.02 -4.38
CA LEU A 46 29.52 11.90 -3.86
C LEU A 46 29.28 13.05 -2.86
N GLN A 47 28.63 14.12 -3.31
CA GLN A 47 28.13 15.17 -2.41
C GLN A 47 26.87 14.66 -1.71
N ALA A 48 27.05 13.88 -0.65
CA ALA A 48 25.96 13.46 0.21
C ALA A 48 25.70 14.54 1.27
N GLU A 49 24.98 15.60 0.91
CA GLU A 49 24.44 16.52 1.91
C GLU A 49 23.38 15.82 2.76
N GLU A 50 23.42 16.08 4.07
CA GLU A 50 22.56 15.56 5.12
C GLU A 50 21.11 16.03 4.91
N GLY A 51 20.37 15.28 4.09
CA GLY A 51 18.98 15.52 3.73
C GLY A 51 18.47 14.39 2.86
N ASN A 52 18.54 13.17 3.40
CA ASN A 52 18.52 11.90 2.67
C ASN A 52 17.10 11.46 2.22
N ASP A 53 16.27 12.42 1.78
CA ASP A 53 14.97 12.09 1.20
C ASP A 53 15.19 11.54 -0.21
N ILE A 54 14.70 10.32 -0.46
CA ILE A 54 14.84 9.63 -1.74
C ILE A 54 13.71 10.12 -2.65
N PRO A 55 14.02 10.85 -3.73
CA PRO A 55 12.99 11.41 -4.59
C PRO A 55 12.31 10.28 -5.35
N LEU A 56 11.13 9.87 -4.88
CA LEU A 56 10.37 8.74 -5.40
C LEU A 56 8.91 9.12 -5.58
N ILE A 57 8.44 8.96 -6.82
CA ILE A 57 7.13 9.44 -7.27
C ILE A 57 6.37 8.28 -7.89
N ARG A 58 5.12 8.08 -7.45
CA ARG A 58 4.16 7.18 -8.07
C ARG A 58 3.71 7.75 -9.41
N MET A 59 3.72 6.94 -10.47
CA MET A 59 3.19 7.34 -11.76
C MET A 59 1.66 7.20 -11.78
N GLN A 60 0.95 8.13 -12.41
CA GLN A 60 -0.51 8.07 -12.54
C GLN A 60 -0.91 7.09 -13.65
N GLN A 61 -0.76 5.79 -13.37
CA GLN A 61 -1.25 4.70 -14.20
C GLN A 61 -2.28 3.90 -13.39
N THR A 62 -3.43 3.60 -13.99
CA THR A 62 -4.52 2.88 -13.30
C THR A 62 -4.46 1.37 -13.48
N ASP A 63 -3.81 0.92 -14.54
CA ASP A 63 -3.64 -0.48 -14.92
C ASP A 63 -2.38 -1.11 -14.30
N GLN A 64 -1.35 -0.30 -14.06
CA GLN A 64 -0.07 -0.73 -13.53
C GLN A 64 0.36 0.09 -12.31
N ILE A 65 1.09 -0.55 -11.41
CA ILE A 65 1.70 0.09 -10.27
C ILE A 65 3.15 0.39 -10.63
N CYS A 66 3.43 1.68 -10.84
CA CYS A 66 4.74 2.13 -11.31
C CYS A 66 5.26 3.30 -10.49
N TYR A 67 6.58 3.33 -10.28
CA TYR A 67 7.28 4.42 -9.61
C TYR A 67 8.49 4.85 -10.41
N ARG A 68 8.88 6.11 -10.23
CA ARG A 68 10.13 6.65 -10.76
C ARG A 68 10.93 7.31 -9.65
N SER A 69 12.24 7.13 -9.68
CA SER A 69 13.15 7.79 -8.76
C SER A 69 14.19 8.63 -9.49
N ALA A 70 14.44 9.84 -8.98
CA ALA A 70 15.51 10.74 -9.41
C ALA A 70 16.77 10.59 -8.54
N ILE A 71 16.91 9.50 -7.79
CA ILE A 71 17.99 9.36 -6.81
C ILE A 71 19.38 9.43 -7.46
N ALA A 72 19.56 8.85 -8.65
CA ALA A 72 20.82 8.92 -9.37
C ALA A 72 21.14 10.36 -9.81
N LEU A 73 20.14 11.13 -10.25
CA LEU A 73 20.29 12.56 -10.56
C LEU A 73 20.67 13.39 -9.34
N LYS A 74 20.15 13.05 -8.16
CA LYS A 74 20.50 13.70 -6.90
C LYS A 74 21.94 13.39 -6.45
N LEU A 75 22.46 12.21 -6.79
CA LEU A 75 23.80 11.76 -6.42
C LEU A 75 24.90 12.17 -7.42
N ALA A 76 24.52 12.47 -8.65
CA ALA A 76 25.45 12.74 -9.74
C ALA A 76 25.95 14.18 -9.76
N ALA A 77 27.22 14.37 -10.11
CA ALA A 77 27.79 15.69 -10.40
C ALA A 77 27.50 16.17 -11.83
N SER A 78 27.18 15.25 -12.75
CA SER A 78 26.84 15.55 -14.16
C SER A 78 25.73 14.63 -14.68
N PRO A 79 25.08 14.97 -15.80
CA PRO A 79 24.07 14.11 -16.43
C PRO A 79 24.62 12.74 -16.84
N GLU A 80 25.84 12.65 -17.34
CA GLU A 80 26.49 11.39 -17.74
C GLU A 80 26.74 10.50 -16.52
N ALA A 81 27.22 11.10 -15.42
CA ALA A 81 27.37 10.39 -14.15
C ALA A 81 26.04 9.87 -13.62
N ALA A 82 24.93 10.59 -13.83
CA ALA A 82 23.60 10.15 -13.41
C ALA A 82 23.15 8.88 -14.15
N ILE A 83 23.46 8.76 -15.44
CA ILE A 83 23.16 7.55 -16.22
C ILE A 83 23.96 6.36 -15.66
N CYS A 84 25.27 6.52 -15.48
CA CYS A 84 26.13 5.47 -14.93
C CYS A 84 25.68 5.04 -13.53
N ILE A 85 25.38 6.00 -12.65
CA ILE A 85 24.87 5.71 -11.29
C ILE A 85 23.52 5.00 -11.35
N ALA A 86 22.60 5.44 -12.24
CA ALA A 86 21.30 4.78 -12.39
C ALA A 86 21.46 3.32 -12.83
N THR A 87 22.28 3.05 -13.84
CA THR A 87 22.55 1.68 -14.31
C THR A 87 23.18 0.83 -13.21
N GLN A 88 24.17 1.36 -12.51
CA GLN A 88 24.83 0.62 -11.42
C GLN A 88 23.87 0.31 -10.25
N LEU A 89 23.02 1.28 -9.88
CA LEU A 89 21.99 1.06 -8.85
C LEU A 89 20.96 0.01 -9.28
N VAL A 90 20.57 0.00 -10.57
CA VAL A 90 19.67 -1.03 -11.11
C VAL A 90 20.30 -2.41 -11.04
N ASP A 91 21.57 -2.54 -11.44
CA ASP A 91 22.29 -3.82 -11.36
C ASP A 91 22.41 -4.32 -9.91
N ASP A 92 22.78 -3.43 -8.98
CA ASP A 92 22.86 -3.77 -7.55
C ASP A 92 21.49 -4.12 -6.96
N LEU A 93 20.41 -3.44 -7.38
CA LEU A 93 19.03 -3.78 -7.00
C LEU A 93 18.68 -5.21 -7.46
N ILE A 94 18.94 -5.53 -8.72
CA ILE A 94 18.66 -6.85 -9.31
C ILE A 94 19.53 -7.95 -8.69
N GLN A 95 20.77 -7.66 -8.33
CA GLN A 95 21.64 -8.64 -7.66
C GLN A 95 21.19 -8.88 -6.21
N SER A 96 20.75 -7.82 -5.50
CA SER A 96 20.31 -7.93 -4.11
C SER A 96 19.04 -8.77 -3.95
N THR A 97 18.13 -8.74 -4.93
CA THR A 97 16.92 -9.58 -4.90
C THR A 97 17.27 -11.06 -5.01
N GLN A 98 18.29 -11.43 -5.79
CA GLN A 98 18.70 -12.83 -5.93
C GLN A 98 19.44 -13.39 -4.70
N ALA A 99 20.08 -12.54 -3.89
CA ALA A 99 20.89 -12.95 -2.75
C ALA A 99 20.09 -13.16 -1.45
N ASP A 100 19.03 -12.37 -1.21
CA ASP A 100 18.22 -12.42 0.02
C ASP A 100 17.35 -13.71 0.15
N SER A 101 17.31 -14.55 -0.89
CA SER A 101 16.48 -15.78 -0.97
C SER A 101 16.83 -16.92 0.01
N ARG A 102 17.93 -16.83 0.80
CA ARG A 102 18.50 -18.03 1.46
C ARG A 102 18.29 -18.16 2.98
N ASP A 103 17.94 -17.11 3.74
CA ASP A 103 18.13 -17.18 5.21
C ASP A 103 16.97 -16.72 6.12
N ILE A 104 15.73 -16.45 5.64
CA ILE A 104 14.63 -16.03 6.53
C ILE A 104 13.31 -16.79 6.26
N PRO A 105 12.73 -17.50 7.26
CA PRO A 105 11.52 -18.31 7.10
C PRO A 105 10.23 -17.49 7.33
N VAL A 106 10.09 -16.32 6.71
CA VAL A 106 8.84 -15.55 6.71
C VAL A 106 8.32 -15.43 5.27
N PRO A 107 7.39 -16.30 4.84
CA PRO A 107 7.02 -16.45 3.43
C PRO A 107 6.33 -15.24 2.77
N LEU A 108 5.87 -14.26 3.55
CA LEU A 108 4.85 -13.30 3.08
C LEU A 108 5.38 -11.91 2.77
N LEU A 109 6.57 -11.57 3.25
CA LEU A 109 7.07 -10.19 3.21
C LEU A 109 8.35 -10.00 2.41
N HIS A 110 9.10 -11.08 2.15
CA HIS A 110 10.48 -10.88 1.73
C HIS A 110 10.59 -10.34 0.29
N ASP A 111 9.71 -10.72 -0.64
CA ASP A 111 10.02 -10.47 -2.06
C ASP A 111 8.80 -10.18 -2.96
N ILE A 112 8.03 -9.13 -2.65
CA ILE A 112 7.11 -8.48 -3.63
C ILE A 112 7.89 -7.88 -4.83
N TRP A 113 9.21 -8.08 -4.89
CA TRP A 113 10.14 -7.47 -5.83
C TRP A 113 10.85 -8.43 -6.78
N HIS A 114 10.68 -9.74 -6.60
CA HIS A 114 11.46 -10.74 -7.36
C HIS A 114 11.27 -10.62 -8.87
N ASN A 115 10.11 -10.12 -9.31
CA ASN A 115 9.74 -10.03 -10.72
C ASN A 115 9.51 -8.58 -11.17
N ALA A 116 9.94 -7.59 -10.38
CA ALA A 116 9.69 -6.20 -10.64
C ALA A 116 10.61 -5.79 -11.78
N VAL A 117 10.05 -5.13 -12.79
CA VAL A 117 10.85 -4.61 -13.90
C VAL A 117 11.49 -3.31 -13.40
N ILE A 118 12.81 -3.36 -13.21
CA ILE A 118 13.63 -2.21 -12.81
C ILE A 118 14.48 -1.78 -14.00
N GLN A 119 14.35 -0.52 -14.42
CA GLN A 119 15.04 0.00 -15.60
C GLN A 119 15.58 1.40 -15.35
N SER A 120 16.80 1.68 -15.83
CA SER A 120 17.34 3.04 -15.90
C SER A 120 16.97 3.69 -17.23
N THR A 121 16.62 4.97 -17.21
CA THR A 121 16.42 5.77 -18.43
C THR A 121 17.74 6.39 -18.90
N THR A 122 17.77 6.83 -20.16
CA THR A 122 18.88 7.64 -20.71
C THR A 122 19.01 9.02 -20.09
N SER A 123 18.09 9.39 -19.19
CA SER A 123 18.11 10.65 -18.43
C SER A 123 18.46 10.45 -16.96
N GLY A 124 18.92 9.26 -16.55
CA GLY A 124 19.32 8.98 -15.17
C GLY A 124 18.16 8.77 -14.19
N TRP A 125 16.94 8.51 -14.67
CA TRP A 125 15.82 8.09 -13.82
C TRP A 125 15.84 6.57 -13.66
N ILE A 126 15.35 6.10 -12.51
CA ILE A 126 15.10 4.68 -12.29
C ILE A 126 13.60 4.44 -12.26
N HIS A 127 13.11 3.55 -13.10
CA HIS A 127 11.72 3.13 -13.17
C HIS A 127 11.55 1.77 -12.49
N PHE A 128 10.47 1.66 -11.72
CA PHE A 128 10.03 0.44 -11.06
C PHE A 128 8.63 0.14 -11.54
N GLN A 129 8.42 -1.06 -12.08
CA GLN A 129 7.12 -1.54 -12.50
C GLN A 129 6.85 -2.89 -11.84
N PHE A 130 5.74 -2.97 -11.10
CA PHE A 130 5.33 -4.20 -10.43
C PHE A 130 4.47 -5.05 -11.37
N SER A 131 4.82 -6.32 -11.45
CA SER A 131 4.09 -7.33 -12.21
C SER A 131 2.79 -7.73 -11.53
N ASP A 132 1.92 -8.35 -12.33
CA ASP A 132 0.66 -8.94 -11.88
C ASP A 132 0.85 -10.01 -10.77
N GLN A 133 1.96 -10.75 -10.81
CA GLN A 133 2.31 -11.73 -9.78
C GLN A 133 2.66 -11.06 -8.45
N GLU A 134 3.39 -9.95 -8.50
CA GLU A 134 3.78 -9.18 -7.31
C GLU A 134 2.60 -8.46 -6.69
N LEU A 135 1.71 -7.94 -7.54
CA LEU A 135 0.46 -7.34 -7.09
C LEU A 135 -0.42 -8.38 -6.37
N ALA A 136 -0.48 -9.62 -6.88
CA ALA A 136 -1.18 -10.72 -6.21
C ALA A 136 -0.58 -11.06 -4.85
N ALA A 137 0.75 -11.16 -4.78
CA ALA A 137 1.47 -11.43 -3.53
C ALA A 137 1.25 -10.28 -2.52
N TRP A 138 1.29 -9.04 -2.98
CA TRP A 138 1.02 -7.86 -2.18
C TRP A 138 -0.42 -7.82 -1.66
N LEU A 139 -1.44 -8.17 -2.48
CA LEU A 139 -2.84 -8.23 -2.03
C LEU A 139 -3.04 -9.29 -0.94
N GLN A 140 -2.38 -10.45 -1.09
CA GLN A 140 -2.40 -11.48 -0.06
C GLN A 140 -1.76 -10.98 1.23
N MET A 141 -0.54 -10.43 1.15
CA MET A 141 0.15 -9.83 2.29
C MET A 141 -0.68 -8.73 2.95
N LEU A 142 -1.30 -7.84 2.17
CA LEU A 142 -2.13 -6.75 2.69
C LEU A 142 -3.33 -7.30 3.46
N SER A 143 -3.96 -8.37 2.95
CA SER A 143 -5.09 -9.00 3.63
C SER A 143 -4.69 -9.51 5.01
N GLU A 144 -3.51 -10.10 5.16
CA GLU A 144 -3.02 -10.58 6.45
C GLU A 144 -2.54 -9.43 7.34
N TRP A 145 -1.88 -8.42 6.75
CA TRP A 145 -1.39 -7.24 7.45
C TRP A 145 -2.53 -6.47 8.13
N LEU A 146 -3.61 -6.19 7.39
CA LEU A 146 -4.79 -5.49 7.91
C LEU A 146 -5.48 -6.27 9.04
N LEU A 147 -5.29 -7.59 9.14
CA LEU A 147 -5.87 -8.44 10.19
C LEU A 147 -4.97 -8.55 11.42
N LEU A 148 -3.65 -8.59 11.23
CA LEU A 148 -2.67 -8.71 12.30
C LEU A 148 -2.51 -7.38 13.06
N CYS A 149 -2.66 -6.26 12.36
CA CYS A 149 -2.69 -4.95 12.99
C CYS A 149 -4.04 -4.72 13.67
N LYS A 150 -4.19 -5.18 14.92
CA LYS A 150 -5.19 -4.60 15.83
C LYS A 150 -4.81 -3.14 16.08
N HIS A 151 -5.28 -2.25 15.20
CA HIS A 151 -4.90 -0.84 15.13
C HIS A 151 -3.38 -0.69 14.98
N PRO A 152 -2.83 -0.55 13.76
CA PRO A 152 -1.40 -0.31 13.59
C PRO A 152 -1.07 0.93 14.42
N GLY A 153 -0.32 0.73 15.51
CA GLY A 153 -0.20 1.67 16.60
C GLY A 153 0.26 3.04 16.12
N ILE A 154 -0.70 3.94 15.94
CA ILE A 154 -0.47 5.36 16.12
C ILE A 154 -0.63 5.58 17.61
N SER A 155 0.41 5.22 18.37
CA SER A 155 0.65 5.77 19.72
C SER A 155 1.11 7.24 19.60
N GLN A 156 0.41 8.00 18.78
CA GLN A 156 0.36 9.44 18.80
C GLN A 156 -1.13 9.76 18.85
N GLN A 157 -1.68 9.70 20.07
CA GLN A 157 -2.81 10.58 20.37
C GLN A 157 -2.41 11.96 19.83
N PRO A 158 -3.17 12.56 18.91
CA PRO A 158 -3.27 14.01 18.99
C PRO A 158 -3.83 14.27 20.38
N ASP A 159 -3.18 15.13 21.16
CA ASP A 159 -3.68 15.70 22.41
C ASP A 159 -5.06 16.37 22.18
N GLN A 160 -6.11 15.57 21.99
CA GLN A 160 -7.47 15.99 21.68
C GLN A 160 -8.50 15.41 22.63
N LEU A 161 -8.09 14.60 23.62
CA LEU A 161 -8.96 14.30 24.76
C LEU A 161 -8.99 15.44 25.80
N ASP A 162 -8.02 16.34 25.82
CA ASP A 162 -8.07 17.57 26.65
C ASP A 162 -9.03 18.63 26.07
N ALA A 163 -9.52 18.46 24.85
CA ALA A 163 -10.48 19.38 24.23
C ALA A 163 -11.94 19.14 24.65
N LEU A 164 -12.26 18.00 25.29
CA LEU A 164 -13.61 17.72 25.79
C LEU A 164 -13.87 18.28 27.19
N GLU A 165 -12.82 18.58 27.97
CA GLU A 165 -12.95 19.24 29.28
C GLU A 165 -12.82 20.77 29.22
N ALA A 166 -12.38 21.34 28.08
CA ALA A 166 -12.27 22.78 27.88
C ALA A 166 -13.58 23.46 27.40
N LEU A 167 -14.74 22.83 27.56
CA LEU A 167 -16.06 23.38 27.21
C LEU A 167 -16.58 24.47 28.16
N SER A 168 -15.71 25.12 28.94
CA SER A 168 -16.09 26.20 29.86
C SER A 168 -15.65 27.60 29.43
N ASP A 169 -14.90 27.77 28.33
CA ASP A 169 -14.54 29.13 27.92
C ASP A 169 -14.60 29.31 26.41
N GLY A 170 -15.53 30.16 25.98
CA GLY A 170 -15.90 30.32 24.59
C GLY A 170 -14.79 30.90 23.74
N LYS A 171 -14.13 30.05 22.94
CA LYS A 171 -13.41 30.41 21.71
C LYS A 171 -13.38 29.21 20.77
N GLN A 172 -14.03 29.36 19.61
CA GLN A 172 -14.06 28.39 18.50
C GLN A 172 -12.64 28.08 17.97
N PRO A 173 -12.34 26.82 17.54
CA PRO A 173 -12.82 26.31 16.23
C PRO A 173 -13.19 24.82 16.23
N LEU A 174 -14.50 24.50 16.18
CA LEU A 174 -15.04 23.13 16.02
C LEU A 174 -15.99 22.98 14.81
N THR A 175 -16.17 24.01 14.00
CA THR A 175 -17.18 24.03 12.94
C THR A 175 -16.86 23.11 11.75
N GLN A 176 -15.58 22.96 11.38
CA GLN A 176 -15.20 22.17 10.18
C GLN A 176 -15.39 20.65 10.35
N ASN A 177 -15.09 20.10 11.52
CA ASN A 177 -15.28 18.66 11.79
C ASN A 177 -16.75 18.28 11.97
N TYR A 178 -17.60 19.22 12.39
CA TYR A 178 -19.03 18.99 12.53
C TYR A 178 -19.73 18.97 11.15
N GLU A 179 -19.41 19.91 10.26
CA GLU A 179 -19.99 19.91 8.90
C GLU A 179 -19.55 18.70 8.06
N LEU A 180 -18.30 18.24 8.20
CA LEU A 180 -17.80 17.04 7.53
C LEU A 180 -18.55 15.77 7.98
N ARG A 181 -18.87 15.67 9.28
CA ARG A 181 -19.63 14.54 9.85
C ARG A 181 -21.08 14.48 9.35
N HIS A 182 -21.65 15.60 8.95
CA HIS A 182 -23.06 15.71 8.52
C HIS A 182 -23.26 15.94 7.01
N SER A 183 -22.19 15.84 6.21
CA SER A 183 -22.29 15.96 4.76
C SER A 183 -22.79 14.67 4.11
N THR A 184 -23.42 14.76 2.94
CA THR A 184 -23.80 13.59 2.10
C THR A 184 -22.64 12.61 1.88
N SER A 185 -21.41 13.13 1.91
CA SER A 185 -20.20 12.34 1.73
C SER A 185 -19.84 11.45 2.91
N SER A 186 -20.25 11.79 4.14
CA SER A 186 -20.04 10.90 5.29
C SER A 186 -20.96 9.68 5.19
N PHE A 187 -22.22 9.90 4.79
CA PHE A 187 -23.17 8.82 4.54
C PHE A 187 -22.68 7.85 3.46
N GLU A 188 -22.13 8.35 2.36
CA GLU A 188 -21.60 7.51 1.26
C GLU A 188 -20.49 6.57 1.74
N VAL A 189 -19.55 7.09 2.53
CA VAL A 189 -18.42 6.31 3.06
C VAL A 189 -18.90 5.25 4.05
N LEU A 190 -19.76 5.63 4.99
CA LEU A 190 -20.32 4.72 5.98
C LEU A 190 -21.19 3.64 5.31
N TYR A 191 -22.02 4.03 4.33
CA TYR A 191 -22.83 3.12 3.50
C TYR A 191 -21.95 2.12 2.76
N THR A 192 -20.85 2.59 2.16
CA THR A 192 -19.94 1.72 1.42
C THR A 192 -19.30 0.69 2.34
N HIS A 193 -18.87 1.08 3.54
CA HIS A 193 -18.38 0.14 4.55
C HIS A 193 -19.45 -0.91 4.94
N ALA A 194 -20.64 -0.47 5.33
CA ALA A 194 -21.74 -1.38 5.70
C ALA A 194 -22.13 -2.31 4.53
N ARG A 195 -22.09 -1.81 3.30
CA ARG A 195 -22.32 -2.60 2.09
C ARG A 195 -21.27 -3.70 1.93
N CYS A 196 -20.00 -3.39 2.16
CA CYS A 196 -18.95 -4.41 2.13
C CYS A 196 -19.19 -5.51 3.18
N CYS A 197 -19.56 -5.13 4.41
CA CYS A 197 -19.95 -6.10 5.46
C CYS A 197 -21.12 -7.00 5.00
N GLY A 198 -22.16 -6.41 4.40
CA GLY A 198 -23.28 -7.17 3.85
C GLY A 198 -22.87 -8.14 2.74
N LEU A 199 -21.99 -7.73 1.84
CA LEU A 199 -21.50 -8.57 0.75
C LEU A 199 -20.63 -9.73 1.23
N LEU A 200 -19.81 -9.52 2.25
CA LEU A 200 -18.99 -10.58 2.86
C LEU A 200 -19.87 -11.64 3.54
N ARG A 201 -20.91 -11.23 4.29
CA ARG A 201 -21.93 -12.16 4.85
C ARG A 201 -22.70 -12.91 3.77
N LEU A 202 -23.00 -12.24 2.66
CA LEU A 202 -23.61 -12.91 1.52
C LEU A 202 -22.65 -13.92 0.88
N GLY A 203 -21.36 -13.60 0.80
CA GLY A 203 -20.30 -14.53 0.40
C GLY A 203 -20.24 -15.77 1.27
N GLU A 204 -20.35 -15.61 2.59
CA GLU A 204 -20.40 -16.72 3.54
C GLU A 204 -21.67 -17.57 3.39
N SER A 205 -22.85 -16.95 3.37
CA SER A 205 -24.12 -17.69 3.22
C SER A 205 -24.27 -18.39 1.86
N THR A 206 -23.52 -17.95 0.84
CA THR A 206 -23.43 -18.62 -0.47
C THR A 206 -22.27 -19.62 -0.57
N ASN A 207 -21.59 -19.90 0.55
CA ASN A 207 -20.41 -20.76 0.65
C ASN A 207 -19.31 -20.36 -0.33
N LEU A 208 -19.12 -19.07 -0.65
CA LEU A 208 -17.99 -18.62 -1.49
C LEU A 208 -16.72 -18.43 -0.68
N LEU A 209 -16.88 -18.06 0.58
CA LEU A 209 -15.84 -17.97 1.59
C LEU A 209 -16.40 -18.41 2.94
N HIS A 210 -15.53 -18.59 3.93
CA HIS A 210 -15.91 -18.73 5.32
C HIS A 210 -15.17 -17.68 6.14
N LEU A 211 -15.82 -17.08 7.14
CA LEU A 211 -15.22 -16.06 8.00
C LEU A 211 -14.80 -16.68 9.35
N ASP A 212 -13.62 -16.31 9.85
CA ASP A 212 -13.01 -16.84 11.10
C ASP A 212 -13.69 -16.30 12.38
N SER A 213 -14.62 -15.35 12.25
CA SER A 213 -15.22 -14.64 13.38
C SER A 213 -16.74 -14.57 13.30
N ASP A 214 -17.41 -14.53 14.45
CA ASP A 214 -18.83 -14.16 14.54
C ASP A 214 -19.00 -12.69 14.07
N PRO A 215 -19.62 -12.44 12.90
CA PRO A 215 -19.77 -11.10 12.35
C PRO A 215 -20.65 -10.20 13.24
N ALA A 216 -21.34 -10.76 14.24
CA ALA A 216 -22.13 -10.01 15.21
C ALA A 216 -21.30 -9.44 16.38
N GLN A 217 -20.09 -9.94 16.65
CA GLN A 217 -19.33 -9.62 17.86
C GLN A 217 -17.96 -8.97 17.62
N THR A 218 -17.30 -9.25 16.49
CA THR A 218 -15.99 -8.68 16.20
C THR A 218 -15.99 -7.89 14.90
N ALA A 219 -15.52 -6.64 14.97
CA ALA A 219 -15.43 -5.78 13.79
C ALA A 219 -14.26 -6.16 12.84
N VAL A 220 -13.41 -7.13 13.21
CA VAL A 220 -12.29 -7.64 12.39
C VAL A 220 -12.75 -8.90 11.68
N TRP A 221 -12.80 -8.85 10.35
CA TRP A 221 -13.32 -9.93 9.51
C TRP A 221 -12.14 -10.59 8.82
N ARG A 222 -11.98 -11.90 8.96
CA ARG A 222 -10.92 -12.67 8.30
C ARG A 222 -11.54 -13.78 7.49
N ILE A 223 -11.04 -13.99 6.27
CA ILE A 223 -11.40 -15.18 5.48
C ILE A 223 -10.63 -16.37 6.07
N ALA A 224 -11.38 -17.33 6.62
CA ALA A 224 -10.89 -18.64 7.05
C ALA A 224 -10.78 -19.60 5.87
N GLU A 225 -11.75 -19.57 4.95
CA GLU A 225 -11.71 -20.35 3.71
C GLU A 225 -12.07 -19.48 2.51
N PRO A 226 -11.33 -19.54 1.39
CA PRO A 226 -10.13 -20.34 1.19
C PRO A 226 -8.94 -19.83 2.04
N ASP A 227 -8.01 -20.72 2.39
CA ASP A 227 -6.80 -20.37 3.16
C ASP A 227 -6.01 -19.23 2.51
N PHE A 228 -6.05 -19.17 1.16
CA PHE A 228 -5.49 -18.10 0.35
C PHE A 228 -6.49 -17.67 -0.71
N ILE A 229 -6.60 -16.36 -0.92
CA ILE A 229 -7.44 -15.84 -1.99
C ILE A 229 -6.74 -16.11 -3.33
N PRO A 230 -7.43 -16.68 -4.33
CA PRO A 230 -6.81 -17.10 -5.59
C PRO A 230 -6.54 -15.90 -6.53
N TRP A 231 -5.80 -14.90 -6.06
CA TRP A 231 -5.43 -13.70 -6.81
C TRP A 231 -4.75 -14.00 -8.15
N TYR A 232 -3.95 -15.07 -8.17
CA TYR A 232 -3.15 -15.49 -9.31
C TYR A 232 -3.33 -17.00 -9.53
N VAL A 233 -3.95 -17.37 -10.65
CA VAL A 233 -4.25 -18.77 -11.01
C VAL A 233 -3.81 -18.99 -12.45
N ASP A 234 -3.19 -20.14 -12.75
CA ASP A 234 -2.75 -20.49 -14.11
C ASP A 234 -1.86 -19.43 -14.79
N ARG A 235 -0.98 -18.79 -14.00
CA ARG A 235 -0.11 -17.69 -14.44
C ARG A 235 -0.85 -16.42 -14.88
N GLN A 236 -2.10 -16.25 -14.45
CA GLN A 236 -2.93 -15.10 -14.76
C GLN A 236 -3.47 -14.45 -13.48
N PHE A 237 -3.31 -13.13 -13.41
CA PHE A 237 -3.84 -12.35 -12.30
C PHE A 237 -5.30 -12.03 -12.54
N ARG A 238 -6.18 -12.48 -11.64
CA ARG A 238 -7.62 -12.51 -11.89
C ARG A 238 -8.28 -11.13 -11.95
N CYS A 239 -7.68 -10.09 -11.37
CA CYS A 239 -8.22 -8.73 -11.38
C CYS A 239 -7.86 -8.00 -12.69
N HIS A 240 -8.53 -8.34 -13.79
CA HIS A 240 -8.30 -7.71 -15.10
C HIS A 240 -9.23 -6.54 -15.39
N HIS A 241 -10.39 -6.46 -14.73
CA HIS A 241 -11.37 -5.44 -15.06
C HIS A 241 -10.85 -4.05 -14.66
N PRO A 242 -11.02 -3.00 -15.49
CA PRO A 242 -10.51 -1.66 -15.18
C PRO A 242 -10.98 -1.12 -13.82
N ALA A 243 -12.21 -1.45 -13.42
CA ALA A 243 -12.72 -1.06 -12.10
C ALA A 243 -12.03 -1.80 -10.93
N GLU A 244 -11.64 -3.06 -11.10
CA GLU A 244 -10.85 -3.81 -10.11
C GLU A 244 -9.45 -3.19 -9.97
N ARG A 245 -8.79 -2.92 -11.11
CA ARG A 245 -7.46 -2.29 -11.16
C ARG A 245 -7.44 -0.90 -10.54
N ARG A 246 -8.47 -0.10 -10.84
CA ARG A 246 -8.64 1.24 -10.25
C ARG A 246 -8.79 1.17 -8.73
N LEU A 247 -9.62 0.25 -8.23
CA LEU A 247 -9.79 0.03 -6.78
C LEU A 247 -8.47 -0.35 -6.11
N ILE A 248 -7.71 -1.29 -6.69
CA ILE A 248 -6.39 -1.68 -6.21
C ILE A 248 -5.42 -0.48 -6.21
N SER A 249 -5.39 0.29 -7.30
CA SER A 249 -4.56 1.49 -7.42
C SER A 249 -4.89 2.53 -6.35
N GLN A 250 -6.17 2.66 -5.98
CA GLN A 250 -6.61 3.54 -4.91
C GLN A 250 -6.17 3.04 -3.52
N MET A 251 -6.21 1.73 -3.26
CA MET A 251 -5.67 1.15 -2.03
C MET A 251 -4.15 1.45 -1.89
N VAL A 252 -3.39 1.28 -2.98
CA VAL A 252 -1.97 1.61 -3.01
C VAL A 252 -1.72 3.09 -2.72
N ASN A 253 -2.50 4.00 -3.34
CA ASN A 253 -2.41 5.44 -3.05
C ASN A 253 -2.61 5.75 -1.58
N ILE A 254 -3.62 5.14 -0.96
CA ILE A 254 -3.96 5.39 0.44
C ILE A 254 -2.80 4.94 1.33
N LEU A 255 -2.28 3.74 1.11
CA LEU A 255 -1.18 3.21 1.91
C LEU A 255 0.09 4.05 1.72
N ASP A 256 0.46 4.39 0.48
CA ASP A 256 1.59 5.29 0.23
C ASP A 256 1.42 6.64 0.93
N GLU A 257 0.22 7.21 0.91
CA GLU A 257 -0.07 8.49 1.55
C GLU A 257 0.05 8.41 3.07
N LEU A 258 -0.57 7.41 3.69
CA LEU A 258 -0.60 7.25 5.15
C LEU A 258 0.77 6.96 5.75
N PHE A 259 1.65 6.26 5.02
CA PHE A 259 2.98 5.89 5.51
C PHE A 259 4.09 6.88 5.17
N VAL A 260 3.86 7.79 4.20
CA VAL A 260 4.87 8.78 3.78
C VAL A 260 4.59 10.15 4.33
N THR A 261 3.33 10.54 4.44
CA THR A 261 2.97 11.87 4.94
C THR A 261 2.90 11.83 6.46
N PRO A 262 3.75 12.56 7.18
CA PRO A 262 3.65 12.67 8.63
C PRO A 262 2.36 13.42 8.99
N SER A 263 1.44 12.75 9.68
CA SER A 263 0.19 13.34 10.20
C SER A 263 -0.70 14.00 9.12
N PRO A 264 -1.28 13.23 8.18
CA PRO A 264 -2.22 13.76 7.19
C PRO A 264 -3.42 14.45 7.85
N SER A 265 -3.87 15.56 7.26
CA SER A 265 -5.03 16.29 7.79
C SER A 265 -6.33 15.47 7.69
N ALA A 266 -7.27 15.68 8.61
CA ALA A 266 -8.57 15.00 8.60
C ALA A 266 -9.32 15.16 7.27
N ALA A 267 -9.23 16.33 6.63
CA ALA A 267 -9.82 16.58 5.31
C ALA A 267 -9.20 15.69 4.21
N ARG A 268 -7.90 15.41 4.29
CA ARG A 268 -7.20 14.52 3.36
C ARG A 268 -7.60 13.07 3.59
N ILE A 269 -7.68 12.63 4.85
CA ILE A 269 -8.20 11.31 5.22
C ILE A 269 -9.63 11.11 4.69
N TRP A 270 -10.50 12.11 4.89
CA TRP A 270 -11.85 12.08 4.35
C TRP A 270 -11.89 11.93 2.83
N ARG A 271 -11.07 12.70 2.12
CA ARG A 271 -10.98 12.61 0.66
C ARG A 271 -10.53 11.22 0.21
N MET A 272 -9.58 10.60 0.91
CA MET A 272 -9.15 9.23 0.64
C MET A 272 -10.28 8.22 0.82
N ALA A 273 -11.04 8.32 1.92
CA ALA A 273 -12.19 7.46 2.18
C ALA A 273 -13.30 7.63 1.14
N GLN A 274 -13.57 8.87 0.71
CA GLN A 274 -14.51 9.18 -0.38
C GLN A 274 -14.07 8.57 -1.70
N CYS A 275 -12.82 8.79 -2.12
CA CYS A 275 -12.29 8.23 -3.37
C CYS A 275 -12.31 6.69 -3.35
N LEU A 276 -11.96 6.07 -2.22
CA LEU A 276 -12.06 4.61 -2.06
C LEU A 276 -13.51 4.13 -2.20
N SER A 277 -14.46 4.87 -1.62
CA SER A 277 -15.88 4.52 -1.67
C SER A 277 -16.45 4.62 -3.10
N GLN A 278 -16.08 5.66 -3.84
CA GLN A 278 -16.48 5.85 -5.24
C GLN A 278 -15.89 4.79 -6.17
N ASP A 279 -14.62 4.47 -5.99
CA ASP A 279 -13.96 3.41 -6.77
C ASP A 279 -14.55 2.03 -6.45
N PHE A 280 -14.92 1.80 -5.18
CA PHE A 280 -15.65 0.60 -4.79
C PHE A 280 -17.04 0.51 -5.43
N GLN A 281 -17.83 1.59 -5.44
CA GLN A 281 -19.14 1.59 -6.09
C GLN A 281 -19.02 1.31 -7.59
N THR A 282 -18.01 1.89 -8.24
CA THR A 282 -17.70 1.62 -9.65
C THR A 282 -17.35 0.15 -9.85
N PHE A 283 -16.51 -0.42 -8.99
CA PHE A 283 -16.20 -1.85 -8.98
C PHE A 283 -17.48 -2.69 -8.82
N TYR A 284 -18.30 -2.40 -7.81
CA TYR A 284 -19.50 -3.17 -7.50
C TYR A 284 -20.54 -3.13 -8.62
N ALA A 285 -20.70 -1.99 -9.30
CA ALA A 285 -21.63 -1.83 -10.40
C ALA A 285 -21.22 -2.61 -11.66
N HIS A 286 -19.91 -2.71 -11.95
CA HIS A 286 -19.42 -3.31 -13.19
C HIS A 286 -18.91 -4.75 -13.02
N CYS A 287 -18.57 -5.16 -11.80
CA CYS A 287 -17.98 -6.46 -11.51
C CYS A 287 -18.97 -7.32 -10.73
N SER A 288 -19.72 -8.19 -11.43
CA SER A 288 -20.68 -9.05 -10.76
C SER A 288 -19.97 -10.10 -9.89
N ILE A 289 -20.16 -10.02 -8.57
CA ILE A 289 -19.54 -10.97 -7.64
C ILE A 289 -20.28 -12.31 -7.68
N PHE A 290 -21.59 -12.29 -7.42
CA PHE A 290 -22.40 -13.50 -7.23
C PHE A 290 -22.91 -14.13 -8.53
N ALA A 291 -23.08 -13.36 -9.62
CA ALA A 291 -23.44 -13.97 -10.90
C ALA A 291 -22.25 -14.78 -11.47
N THR A 292 -21.04 -14.24 -11.32
CA THR A 292 -19.79 -14.89 -11.75
C THR A 292 -19.48 -16.15 -10.95
N ALA A 293 -19.93 -16.25 -9.69
CA ALA A 293 -19.70 -17.43 -8.85
C ALA A 293 -20.18 -18.76 -9.46
N LYS A 294 -21.19 -18.74 -10.34
CA LYS A 294 -21.70 -19.93 -11.03
C LYS A 294 -20.75 -20.45 -12.13
N SER A 295 -20.08 -19.54 -12.83
CA SER A 295 -19.16 -19.87 -13.93
C SER A 295 -17.71 -19.96 -13.48
N ASP A 296 -17.34 -19.14 -12.50
CA ASP A 296 -15.98 -18.96 -12.04
C ASP A 296 -15.96 -18.56 -10.56
N ARG A 297 -15.93 -19.60 -9.73
CA ARG A 297 -15.86 -19.46 -8.28
C ARG A 297 -14.59 -18.73 -7.83
N SER A 298 -13.46 -18.94 -8.51
CA SER A 298 -12.18 -18.33 -8.14
C SER A 298 -12.22 -16.80 -8.31
N LEU A 299 -12.80 -16.31 -9.41
CA LEU A 299 -12.94 -14.88 -9.64
C LEU A 299 -13.94 -14.24 -8.66
N ALA A 300 -15.01 -14.95 -8.30
CA ALA A 300 -15.92 -14.47 -7.27
C ALA A 300 -15.22 -14.35 -5.90
N GLN A 301 -14.37 -15.32 -5.53
CA GLN A 301 -13.53 -15.26 -4.33
C GLN A 301 -12.54 -14.10 -4.35
N VAL A 302 -11.87 -13.88 -5.47
CA VAL A 302 -10.97 -12.73 -5.67
C VAL A 302 -11.70 -11.40 -5.47
N ARG A 303 -12.89 -11.27 -6.06
CA ARG A 303 -13.72 -10.06 -5.90
C ARG A 303 -14.16 -9.86 -4.46
N LEU A 304 -14.52 -10.93 -3.74
CA LEU A 304 -14.80 -10.87 -2.30
C LEU A 304 -13.54 -10.51 -1.50
N GLY A 305 -12.36 -10.93 -1.94
CA GLY A 305 -11.08 -10.46 -1.41
C GLY A 305 -10.92 -8.94 -1.52
N LEU A 306 -11.27 -8.35 -2.68
CA LEU A 306 -11.25 -6.89 -2.84
C LEU A 306 -12.28 -6.19 -1.93
N VAL A 307 -13.45 -6.80 -1.74
CA VAL A 307 -14.45 -6.31 -0.78
C VAL A 307 -13.89 -6.33 0.64
N LEU A 308 -13.20 -7.41 1.04
CA LEU A 308 -12.57 -7.52 2.35
C LEU A 308 -11.52 -6.42 2.57
N LEU A 309 -10.60 -6.24 1.62
CA LEU A 309 -9.57 -5.21 1.70
C LEU A 309 -10.17 -3.80 1.77
N THR A 310 -11.23 -3.55 1.00
CA THR A 310 -11.94 -2.25 1.04
C THR A 310 -12.60 -2.04 2.40
N GLN A 311 -13.29 -3.05 2.93
CA GLN A 311 -13.93 -3.01 4.24
C GLN A 311 -12.92 -2.68 5.34
N ALA A 312 -11.81 -3.43 5.38
CA ALA A 312 -10.76 -3.25 6.38
C ALA A 312 -10.08 -1.88 6.27
N LEU A 313 -9.78 -1.41 5.05
CA LEU A 313 -9.16 -0.10 4.83
C LEU A 313 -10.10 1.06 5.17
N LEU A 314 -11.37 0.99 4.79
CA LEU A 314 -12.37 1.98 5.19
C LEU A 314 -12.57 2.01 6.70
N ARG A 315 -12.63 0.84 7.34
CA ARG A 315 -12.70 0.75 8.80
C ARG A 315 -11.49 1.42 9.45
N TRP A 316 -10.29 1.15 8.94
CA TRP A 316 -9.06 1.77 9.44
C TRP A 316 -9.08 3.30 9.30
N LEU A 317 -9.49 3.82 8.14
CA LEU A 317 -9.64 5.27 7.92
C LEU A 317 -10.71 5.90 8.85
N LEU A 318 -11.83 5.22 9.04
CA LEU A 318 -12.92 5.72 9.88
C LEU A 318 -12.58 5.70 11.37
N GLU A 319 -12.14 4.55 11.89
CA GLU A 319 -11.95 4.35 13.32
C GLU A 319 -10.66 5.00 13.83
N ASP A 320 -9.53 4.79 13.14
CA ASP A 320 -8.22 5.17 13.66
C ASP A 320 -7.84 6.61 13.28
N TRP A 321 -8.27 7.07 12.10
CA TRP A 321 -7.89 8.39 11.61
C TRP A 321 -8.99 9.45 11.76
N LEU A 322 -10.27 9.07 11.69
CA LEU A 322 -11.40 10.00 11.78
C LEU A 322 -12.16 9.91 13.12
N CYS A 323 -11.83 8.93 13.97
CA CYS A 323 -12.50 8.65 15.24
C CYS A 323 -14.02 8.46 15.06
N LEU A 324 -14.43 7.79 13.99
CA LEU A 324 -15.81 7.44 13.67
C LEU A 324 -15.98 5.92 13.69
N ARG A 325 -17.06 5.47 14.32
CA ARG A 325 -17.39 4.04 14.35
C ARG A 325 -17.85 3.59 12.97
N ALA A 326 -17.20 2.55 12.43
CA ALA A 326 -17.61 1.97 11.16
C ALA A 326 -18.86 1.06 11.37
N PRO A 327 -20.01 1.37 10.75
CA PRO A 327 -21.22 0.61 10.97
C PRO A 327 -21.18 -0.74 10.23
N ILE A 328 -21.66 -1.80 10.88
CA ILE A 328 -21.80 -3.12 10.28
C ILE A 328 -23.01 -3.14 9.32
N GLU A 329 -24.06 -2.37 9.65
CA GLU A 329 -25.31 -2.22 8.90
C GLU A 329 -25.79 -0.76 8.98
N LEU A 330 -26.47 -0.29 7.94
CA LEU A 330 -27.05 1.05 7.83
C LEU A 330 -28.48 1.00 7.30
#